data_AF-A0A0H5NHK4-F1
#
_entry.id   AF-A0A0H5NHK4-F1
#
_cell.length_a   1.000
_cell.length_b   1.000
_cell.length_c   1.000
_cell.angle_alpha   90.00
_cell.angle_beta   90.00
_cell.angle_gamma   90.00
#
_symmetry.space_group_name_H-M   'P 1'
#
loop_
_entity.id
_entity.type
_entity.pdbx_description
1 polymer ?
#
loop_
_entity_poly.entity_id
_entity_poly.type
_entity_poly.pdbx_seq_one_letter_code
_entity_poly.pdbx_strand_id
1 'polypeptide(L)'
;MSEDLERALTERAWRDPAFADELRTDPAAALARLGVEVPPGLRIDVRVQRRDTLYYVVPPAADDGGSGDEIVNQMDLWRSGDQFCWILPQHAKVALLAMRQAHRRWAAEQEGNAS
;
A
#
# COMPACT_ATOMS: atom_id res chain seq x y z
N MET A 1 -8.17 0.36 15.00
CA MET A 1 -8.20 0.18 13.53
C MET A 1 -7.05 -0.73 13.17
N SER A 2 -7.29 -2.01 12.85
CA SER A 2 -6.18 -2.96 12.65
C SER A 2 -5.54 -2.81 11.26
N GLU A 3 -4.21 -2.74 11.30
CA GLU A 3 -3.23 -2.61 10.20
C GLU A 3 -2.87 -4.01 9.66
N ASP A 4 -3.88 -4.81 9.34
CA ASP A 4 -3.68 -6.22 8.96
C ASP A 4 -3.02 -6.34 7.58
N LEU A 5 -3.39 -5.44 6.65
CA LEU A 5 -2.87 -5.45 5.29
C LEU A 5 -1.38 -5.10 5.22
N GLU A 6 -0.95 -4.01 5.87
CA GLU A 6 0.45 -3.58 5.86
C GLU A 6 1.38 -4.63 6.48
N ARG A 7 0.95 -5.23 7.60
CA ARG A 7 1.68 -6.31 8.23
C ARG A 7 1.76 -7.54 7.33
N ALA A 8 0.64 -7.97 6.72
CA ALA A 8 0.62 -9.11 5.81
C ALA A 8 1.52 -8.90 4.59
N LEU A 9 1.48 -7.70 3.98
CA LEU A 9 2.37 -7.32 2.87
C LEU A 9 3.83 -7.42 3.28
N THR A 10 4.17 -6.89 4.45
CA THR A 10 5.53 -6.85 4.96
C THR A 10 6.06 -8.25 5.24
N GLU A 11 5.33 -9.01 6.04
CA GLU A 11 5.75 -10.37 6.37
C GLU A 11 5.86 -11.25 5.12
N ARG A 12 4.97 -11.06 4.13
CA ARG A 12 5.01 -11.87 2.91
C ARG A 12 6.14 -11.44 1.97
N ALA A 13 6.34 -10.14 1.76
CA ALA A 13 7.47 -9.63 0.97
C ALA A 13 8.83 -10.06 1.54
N TRP A 14 8.96 -10.18 2.87
CA TRP A 14 10.22 -10.64 3.46
C TRP A 14 10.40 -12.16 3.49
N ARG A 15 9.30 -12.94 3.43
CA ARG A 15 9.35 -14.42 3.41
C ARG A 15 9.38 -15.02 2.02
N ASP A 16 8.86 -14.31 1.02
CA ASP A 16 8.67 -14.78 -0.35
C ASP A 16 9.27 -13.79 -1.35
N PRO A 17 10.50 -14.04 -1.86
CA PRO A 17 11.15 -13.16 -2.83
C PRO A 17 10.37 -13.00 -4.14
N ALA A 18 9.66 -14.04 -4.60
CA ALA A 18 8.87 -13.95 -5.83
C ALA A 18 7.65 -13.04 -5.64
N PHE A 19 7.02 -13.08 -4.47
CA PHE A 19 5.99 -12.11 -4.09
C PHE A 19 6.56 -10.70 -3.97
N ALA A 20 7.76 -10.53 -3.40
CA ALA A 20 8.39 -9.20 -3.32
C ALA A 20 8.72 -8.61 -4.69
N ASP A 21 9.12 -9.45 -5.65
CA ASP A 21 9.35 -9.05 -7.02
C ASP A 21 8.05 -8.65 -7.72
N GLU A 22 7.01 -9.48 -7.61
CA GLU A 22 5.68 -9.16 -8.15
C GLU A 22 5.11 -7.89 -7.51
N LEU A 23 5.21 -7.73 -6.19
CA LEU A 23 4.72 -6.54 -5.49
C LEU A 23 5.36 -5.25 -6.02
N ARG A 24 6.61 -5.31 -6.53
CA ARG A 24 7.30 -4.17 -7.12
C ARG A 24 6.91 -3.93 -8.59
N THR A 25 6.61 -4.98 -9.35
CA THR A 25 6.37 -4.89 -10.80
C THR A 25 4.89 -4.85 -11.17
N ASP A 26 4.05 -5.53 -10.41
CA ASP A 26 2.59 -5.58 -10.52
C ASP A 26 1.95 -5.61 -9.11
N PRO A 27 1.88 -4.44 -8.45
CA PRO A 27 1.32 -4.35 -7.10
C PRO A 27 -0.15 -4.78 -7.04
N ALA A 28 -0.92 -4.59 -8.11
CA ALA A 28 -2.33 -4.95 -8.14
C ALA A 28 -2.50 -6.48 -8.11
N ALA A 29 -1.73 -7.22 -8.91
CA ALA A 29 -1.72 -8.68 -8.86
C ALA A 29 -1.27 -9.20 -7.49
N ALA A 30 -0.22 -8.62 -6.91
CA ALA A 30 0.27 -9.01 -5.58
C ALA A 30 -0.78 -8.75 -4.47
N LEU A 31 -1.45 -7.59 -4.50
CA LEU A 31 -2.52 -7.24 -3.56
C LEU A 31 -3.73 -8.18 -3.69
N ALA A 32 -4.08 -8.62 -4.91
CA ALA A 32 -5.17 -9.56 -5.13
C ALA A 32 -4.93 -10.91 -4.41
N ARG A 33 -3.67 -11.34 -4.29
CA ARG A 33 -3.30 -12.55 -3.50
C ARG A 33 -3.58 -12.42 -2.00
N LEU A 34 -3.80 -11.19 -1.52
CA LEU A 34 -4.19 -10.87 -0.14
C LEU A 34 -5.67 -10.45 -0.03
N GLY A 35 -6.48 -10.76 -1.05
CA GLY A 35 -7.91 -10.42 -1.07
C GLY A 35 -8.19 -8.93 -1.26
N VAL A 36 -7.23 -8.17 -1.81
CA VAL A 36 -7.37 -6.74 -2.06
C VAL A 36 -7.43 -6.47 -3.56
N GLU A 37 -8.58 -6.02 -4.02
CA GLU A 37 -8.72 -5.46 -5.36
C GLU A 37 -8.35 -3.98 -5.36
N VAL A 38 -7.47 -3.59 -6.27
CA VAL A 38 -7.10 -2.19 -6.47
C VAL A 38 -8.18 -1.50 -7.30
N PRO A 39 -8.77 -0.37 -6.84
CA PRO A 39 -9.79 0.34 -7.60
C PRO A 39 -9.31 0.77 -8.98
N PRO A 40 -10.19 0.80 -9.99
CA PRO A 40 -9.82 1.23 -11.33
C PRO A 40 -9.31 2.67 -11.33
N GLY A 41 -8.26 2.93 -12.10
CA GLY A 41 -7.63 4.25 -12.20
C GLY A 41 -6.64 4.57 -11.07
N LEU A 42 -6.57 3.76 -10.00
CA LEU A 42 -5.57 3.94 -8.95
C LEU A 42 -4.23 3.31 -9.38
N ARG A 43 -3.20 4.16 -9.52
CA ARG A 43 -1.83 3.70 -9.71
C ARG A 43 -1.14 3.53 -8.36
N ILE A 44 -0.51 2.38 -8.16
CA ILE A 44 0.27 2.07 -6.96
C ILE A 44 1.72 1.83 -7.39
N ASP A 45 2.66 2.45 -6.70
CA ASP A 45 4.10 2.15 -6.81
C ASP A 45 4.59 1.71 -5.43
N VAL A 46 5.10 0.48 -5.33
CA VAL A 46 5.56 -0.09 -4.05
C VAL A 46 7.07 -0.19 -4.04
N ARG A 47 7.68 0.34 -2.97
CA ARG A 47 9.11 0.19 -2.71
C ARG A 47 9.33 -0.64 -1.46
N VAL A 48 9.82 -1.86 -1.63
CA VAL A 48 10.32 -2.68 -0.52
C VAL A 48 11.64 -2.09 -0.05
N GLN A 49 11.70 -1.67 1.21
CA GLN A 49 12.87 -1.02 1.79
C GLN A 49 14.03 -2.02 1.95
N ARG A 50 15.24 -1.61 1.56
CA ARG A 50 16.49 -2.36 1.77
C ARG A 50 17.35 -1.69 2.85
N ARG A 51 18.09 -2.50 3.61
CA ARG A 51 18.90 -2.05 4.74
C ARG A 51 20.07 -1.14 4.34
N ASP A 52 20.48 -1.19 3.08
CA ASP A 52 21.62 -0.47 2.50
C ASP A 52 21.20 0.70 1.58
N THR A 53 19.91 1.02 1.52
CA THR A 53 19.36 1.97 0.54
C THR A 53 18.65 3.13 1.25
N LEU A 54 19.03 4.36 0.88
CA LEU A 54 18.31 5.57 1.29
C LEU A 54 17.17 5.84 0.29
N TYR A 55 15.98 6.14 0.81
CA TYR A 55 14.80 6.44 0.01
C TYR A 55 14.40 7.90 0.23
N TYR A 56 14.25 8.64 -0.87
CA TYR A 56 13.73 10.00 -0.87
C TYR A 56 12.69 10.14 -1.98
N VAL A 57 11.50 10.62 -1.62
CA VAL A 57 10.41 10.91 -2.57
C VAL A 57 10.33 12.41 -2.72
N VAL A 58 10.54 12.90 -3.95
CA VAL A 58 10.42 14.33 -4.27
C VAL A 58 8.94 14.61 -4.52
N PRO A 59 8.30 15.52 -3.76
CA PRO A 59 6.91 15.90 -4.02
C PRO A 59 6.81 16.71 -5.33
N PRO A 60 5.61 16.78 -5.94
CA PRO A 60 5.34 17.69 -7.05
C PRO A 60 5.73 19.14 -6.73
N ALA A 61 6.30 19.85 -7.69
CA ALA A 61 6.61 21.27 -7.52
C ALA A 61 5.33 22.10 -7.61
N ALA A 62 5.29 23.25 -6.94
CA ALA A 62 4.08 24.08 -6.88
C ALA A 62 3.61 24.60 -8.26
N ASP A 63 4.50 24.64 -9.25
CA ASP A 63 4.31 25.17 -10.60
C ASP A 63 4.48 24.12 -11.71
N ASP A 64 4.37 22.83 -11.40
CA ASP A 64 4.57 21.74 -12.35
C ASP A 64 3.40 21.51 -13.34
N GLY A 65 2.37 22.36 -13.29
CA GLY A 65 1.20 22.29 -14.16
C GLY A 65 0.08 21.36 -13.66
N GLY A 66 0.21 20.80 -12.46
CA GLY A 66 -0.86 20.04 -11.81
C GLY A 66 -2.11 20.88 -11.50
N SER A 67 -3.28 20.24 -11.57
CA SER A 67 -4.56 20.85 -11.20
C SER A 67 -4.80 20.81 -9.69
N GLY A 68 -5.73 21.64 -9.18
CA GLY A 68 -6.06 21.67 -7.74
C GLY A 68 -6.57 20.36 -7.15
N ASP A 69 -7.03 19.41 -7.96
CA ASP A 69 -7.47 18.06 -7.55
C ASP A 69 -6.31 17.04 -7.46
N GLU A 70 -5.14 17.42 -7.97
CA GLU A 70 -3.89 16.65 -7.97
C GLU A 70 -2.93 17.08 -6.84
N ILE A 71 -3.41 17.93 -5.91
CA ILE A 71 -2.65 18.32 -4.73
C ILE A 71 -2.21 17.06 -3.96
N VAL A 72 -0.89 16.84 -3.93
CA VAL A 72 -0.28 15.80 -3.13
C VAL A 72 -0.20 16.30 -1.69
N ASN A 73 -1.28 16.09 -0.95
CA ASN A 73 -1.22 16.15 0.50
C ASN A 73 -0.48 14.91 0.98
N GLN A 74 0.82 15.06 1.25
CA GLN A 74 1.61 14.02 1.90
C GLN A 74 1.03 13.78 3.29
N MET A 75 0.09 12.85 3.35
CA MET A 75 -0.50 12.41 4.58
C MET A 75 0.26 11.18 5.03
N ASP A 76 1.28 11.43 5.84
CA ASP A 76 2.08 10.39 6.46
C ASP A 76 1.19 9.64 7.45
N LEU A 77 0.72 8.45 7.08
CA LEU A 77 0.17 7.50 8.06
C LEU A 77 1.34 6.85 8.80
N TRP A 78 2.09 7.66 9.55
CA TRP A 78 3.14 7.19 10.44
C TRP A 78 2.49 6.61 11.69
N ARG A 79 2.86 5.37 12.01
CA ARG A 79 2.72 4.86 13.36
C ARG A 79 4.10 4.43 13.85
N SER A 80 4.53 5.05 14.94
CA SER A 80 5.77 4.73 15.62
C SER A 80 5.75 3.26 16.05
N GLY A 81 6.39 2.38 15.29
CA GLY A 81 6.46 0.95 15.59
C GLY A 81 7.03 0.14 14.43
N ASP A 82 6.36 0.17 13.28
CA ASP A 82 6.54 -0.86 12.23
C ASP A 82 7.00 -0.32 10.84
N GLN A 83 7.50 0.92 10.76
CA GLN A 83 8.15 1.50 9.56
C GLN A 83 7.34 1.52 8.23
N PHE A 84 6.00 1.53 8.26
CA PHE A 84 5.20 1.71 7.04
C PHE A 84 5.01 3.18 6.69
N CYS A 85 5.16 3.52 5.39
CA CYS A 85 4.92 4.85 4.88
C CYS A 85 4.08 4.77 3.60
N TRP A 86 2.86 5.32 3.65
CA TRP A 86 2.06 5.58 2.47
C TRP A 86 2.16 7.07 2.13
N ILE A 87 2.58 7.36 0.90
CA ILE A 87 2.56 8.70 0.33
C ILE A 87 1.55 8.66 -0.81
N LEU A 88 0.52 9.50 -0.74
CA LEU A 88 -0.61 9.47 -1.67
C LEU A 88 -1.28 10.84 -1.79
N PRO A 89 -1.94 11.15 -2.91
CA PRO A 89 -2.78 12.33 -3.03
C PRO A 89 -4.05 12.21 -2.17
N GLN A 90 -4.66 13.34 -1.83
CA GLN A 90 -5.81 13.39 -0.92
C GLN A 90 -6.98 12.52 -1.41
N HIS A 91 -7.28 12.54 -2.71
CA HIS A 91 -8.39 11.80 -3.29
C HIS A 91 -8.22 10.27 -3.17
N ALA A 92 -6.98 9.77 -3.09
CA ALA A 92 -6.70 8.34 -2.99
C ALA A 92 -6.92 7.75 -1.58
N LYS A 93 -7.14 8.60 -0.56
CA LYS A 93 -7.33 8.15 0.83
C LYS A 93 -8.48 7.16 0.99
N VAL A 94 -9.61 7.45 0.35
CA VAL A 94 -10.81 6.61 0.46
C VAL A 94 -10.55 5.22 -0.10
N ALA A 95 -9.80 5.13 -1.20
CA ALA A 95 -9.39 3.86 -1.79
C ALA A 95 -8.52 3.04 -0.83
N LEU A 96 -7.51 3.65 -0.20
CA LEU A 96 -6.66 2.94 0.78
C LEU A 96 -7.48 2.37 1.96
N LEU A 97 -8.45 3.14 2.46
CA LEU A 97 -9.33 2.67 3.54
C LEU A 97 -10.21 1.49 3.09
N ALA A 98 -10.72 1.53 1.85
CA ALA A 98 -11.48 0.43 1.27
C ALA A 98 -10.62 -0.83 1.09
N MET A 99 -9.37 -0.69 0.61
CA MET A 99 -8.42 -1.78 0.49
C MET A 99 -8.13 -2.46 1.83
N ARG A 100 -7.88 -1.67 2.89
CA ARG A 100 -7.70 -2.19 4.25
C ARG A 100 -8.94 -2.92 4.77
N GLN A 101 -10.14 -2.42 4.46
CA GLN A 101 -11.38 -3.08 4.84
C GLN A 101 -11.58 -4.41 4.07
N ALA A 102 -11.25 -4.45 2.79
CA ALA A 102 -11.34 -5.65 1.96
C ALA A 102 -10.45 -6.77 2.51
N HIS A 103 -9.19 -6.48 2.81
CA HIS A 103 -8.27 -7.45 3.39
C HIS A 103 -8.79 -8.04 4.70
N ARG A 104 -9.35 -7.21 5.59
CA ARG A 104 -9.89 -7.70 6.86
C ARG A 104 -11.05 -8.67 6.69
N ARG A 105 -11.94 -8.42 5.72
CA ARG A 105 -13.05 -9.34 5.42
C ARG A 105 -12.50 -10.68 4.91
N TRP A 106 -11.59 -10.61 3.95
CA TRP A 106 -10.94 -11.80 3.39
C TRP A 106 -10.23 -12.62 4.48
N ALA A 107 -9.46 -11.99 5.36
CA ALA A 107 -8.74 -12.70 6.42
C ALA A 107 -9.70 -13.45 7.37
N ALA A 108 -10.80 -12.81 7.77
CA ALA A 108 -11.81 -13.42 8.64
C ALA A 108 -12.50 -14.62 7.98
N GLU A 109 -12.76 -14.57 6.67
CA GLU A 109 -13.33 -15.69 5.90
C GLU A 109 -12.38 -16.90 5.86
N GLN A 110 -11.08 -16.65 5.73
CA GLN A 110 -10.06 -17.70 5.68
C GLN A 110 -9.87 -18.40 7.03
N GLU A 111 -9.98 -17.67 8.15
CA GLU A 111 -9.93 -18.23 9.51
C GLU A 111 -11.19 -19.08 9.81
N GLY A 112 -12.36 -18.62 9.39
CA GLY A 112 -13.63 -19.35 9.56
C GLY A 112 -13.73 -20.63 8.74
N ASN A 113 -13.06 -20.71 7.58
CA ASN A 113 -13.01 -21.90 6.73
C ASN A 113 -11.95 -22.94 7.18
N ALA A 114 -11.08 -22.57 8.12
CA ALA A 114 -10.04 -23.44 8.69
C ALA A 114 -10.47 -24.13 10.00
N SER A 115 -11.70 -23.87 10.48
CA SER A 115 -12.32 -24.47 11.67
C SER A 115 -13.41 -25.47 11.31
#